data_AF-B3E1G6-F1
#
_entry.id   AF-B3E1G6-F1
#
_cell.length_a   1.000
_cell.length_b   1.000
_cell.length_c   1.000
_cell.angle_alpha   90.00
_cell.angle_beta   90.00
_cell.angle_gamma   90.00
#
_symmetry.space_group_name_H-M   'P 1'
#
loop_
_entity.id
_entity.type
_entity.pdbx_description
1 polymer ?
#
loop_
_entity_poly.entity_id
_entity_poly.type
_entity_poly.pdbx_seq_one_letter_code
_entity_poly.pdbx_strand_id
1 'polypeptide(L)'
;MKRNAAITKFKPLSQKVLRRLAEDRIIEFPLTDSNQLLLSALCRVWTDEWYVAQMNKTFKPDKRAVMLAFPNFGKIERYILSNYLNLKPGMKLRARDMATRIRQHFKIEYPHFKIHRVRQAAYNLRRYSRSGSRKHTLIQLAILEGNHSNFWE
;
A
#
# COMPACT_ATOMS: atom_id res chain seq x y z
N MET A 1 -14.45 20.90 16.90
CA MET A 1 -13.19 21.03 16.08
C MET A 1 -13.48 20.99 14.58
N LYS A 2 -12.86 21.88 13.77
CA LYS A 2 -13.06 21.92 12.29
C LYS A 2 -12.34 20.77 11.56
N ARG A 3 -12.82 20.44 10.36
CA ARG A 3 -12.35 19.29 9.55
C ARG A 3 -10.84 19.26 9.29
N ASN A 4 -10.23 20.39 8.91
CA ASN A 4 -8.79 20.44 8.59
C ASN A 4 -7.92 20.13 9.83
N ALA A 5 -8.31 20.62 11.00
CA ALA A 5 -7.63 20.30 12.26
C ALA A 5 -7.79 18.81 12.64
N ALA A 6 -8.97 18.23 12.38
CA ALA A 6 -9.23 16.81 12.63
C ALA A 6 -8.35 15.88 11.79
N ILE A 7 -8.10 16.21 10.51
CA ILE A 7 -7.23 15.43 9.62
C ILE A 7 -5.80 15.34 10.19
N THR A 8 -5.31 16.44 10.77
CA THR A 8 -3.97 16.47 11.36
C THR A 8 -3.92 15.76 12.71
N LYS A 9 -4.92 15.98 13.59
CA LYS A 9 -4.95 15.43 14.95
C LYS A 9 -5.19 13.93 14.99
N PHE A 10 -6.03 13.38 14.12
CA PHE A 10 -6.44 11.98 14.14
C PHE A 10 -5.74 11.11 13.10
N LYS A 11 -4.45 11.35 12.82
CA LYS A 11 -3.64 10.35 12.12
C LYS A 11 -3.61 9.06 12.95
N PRO A 12 -3.87 7.88 12.38
CA PRO A 12 -3.75 7.50 10.95
C PRO A 12 -5.02 7.63 10.09
N LEU A 13 -6.14 8.14 10.61
CA LEU A 13 -7.39 8.21 9.84
C LEU A 13 -7.26 9.17 8.65
N SER A 14 -7.42 8.65 7.44
CA SER A 14 -7.33 9.47 6.23
C SER A 14 -8.50 10.45 6.10
N GLN A 15 -8.30 11.53 5.33
CA GLN A 15 -9.39 12.47 5.00
C GLN A 15 -10.62 11.78 4.37
N LYS A 16 -10.41 10.70 3.61
CA LYS A 16 -11.50 9.92 3.00
C LYS A 16 -12.32 9.19 4.05
N VAL A 17 -11.66 8.60 5.06
CA VAL A 17 -12.32 7.94 6.19
C VAL A 17 -13.13 8.96 7.00
N LEU A 18 -12.53 10.09 7.36
CA LEU A 18 -13.23 11.16 8.08
C LEU A 18 -14.42 11.71 7.29
N ARG A 19 -14.30 11.83 5.96
CA ARG A 19 -15.42 12.24 5.10
C ARG A 19 -16.54 11.20 5.14
N ARG A 20 -16.19 9.91 5.01
CA ARG A 20 -17.16 8.83 5.00
C ARG A 20 -17.92 8.72 6.32
N LEU A 21 -17.23 8.84 7.45
CA LEU A 21 -17.86 8.85 8.78
C LEU A 21 -18.88 9.99 8.93
N ALA A 22 -18.61 11.15 8.31
CA ALA A 22 -19.55 12.27 8.32
C ALA A 22 -20.74 12.06 7.35
N GLU A 23 -20.49 11.50 6.16
CA GLU A 23 -21.54 11.11 5.21
C GLU A 23 -22.50 10.08 5.84
N ASP A 24 -21.97 9.12 6.60
CA ASP A 24 -22.72 8.08 7.30
C ASP A 24 -23.34 8.58 8.64
N ARG A 25 -23.20 9.87 8.98
CA ARG A 25 -23.69 10.51 10.22
C ARG A 25 -23.18 9.87 11.52
N ILE A 26 -22.01 9.23 11.48
CA ILE A 26 -21.33 8.68 12.66
C ILE A 26 -20.61 9.78 13.44
N ILE A 27 -20.10 10.79 12.72
CA ILE A 27 -19.54 12.01 13.28
C ILE A 27 -20.15 13.21 12.57
N GLU A 28 -20.04 14.37 13.21
CA GLU A 28 -20.47 15.65 12.64
C GLU A 28 -19.34 16.67 12.72
N PHE A 29 -19.28 17.56 11.74
CA PHE A 29 -18.38 18.71 11.78
C PHE A 29 -19.20 19.98 12.08
N PRO A 30 -18.78 20.82 13.05
CA PRO A 30 -17.59 20.69 13.91
C PRO A 30 -17.68 19.50 14.88
N LEU A 31 -16.57 18.80 15.10
CA LEU A 31 -16.55 17.64 16.00
C LEU A 31 -16.92 18.06 17.43
N THR A 32 -17.88 17.35 18.00
CA THR A 32 -18.21 17.33 19.43
C THR A 32 -17.16 16.54 20.21
N ASP A 33 -17.24 16.56 21.55
CA ASP A 33 -16.31 15.80 22.39
C ASP A 33 -16.51 14.29 22.25
N SER A 34 -17.76 13.82 22.11
CA SER A 34 -18.06 12.42 21.80
C SER A 34 -17.46 12.00 20.46
N ASN A 35 -17.53 12.85 19.44
CA ASN A 35 -16.91 12.57 18.14
C ASN A 35 -15.38 12.48 18.27
N GLN A 36 -14.77 13.35 19.09
CA GLN A 36 -13.33 13.31 19.34
C GLN A 36 -12.90 12.06 20.11
N LEU A 37 -13.70 11.60 21.09
CA LEU A 37 -13.43 10.37 21.83
C LEU A 37 -13.53 9.14 20.92
N LEU A 38 -14.58 9.07 20.10
CA LEU A 38 -14.77 8.01 19.10
C LEU A 38 -13.59 7.93 18.13
N LEU A 39 -13.18 9.08 17.56
CA LEU A 39 -12.05 9.13 16.63
C LEU A 39 -10.73 8.74 17.31
N SER A 40 -10.54 9.10 18.58
CA SER A 40 -9.36 8.69 19.37
C SER A 40 -9.32 7.18 19.59
N ALA A 41 -10.45 6.56 19.92
CA ALA A 41 -10.56 5.11 20.05
C ALA A 41 -10.31 4.40 18.71
N LEU A 42 -10.90 4.90 17.63
CA LEU A 42 -10.66 4.41 16.26
C LEU A 42 -9.18 4.49 15.87
N CYS A 43 -8.49 5.59 16.19
CA CYS A 43 -7.05 5.71 15.93
C CYS A 43 -6.27 4.60 16.61
N ARG A 44 -6.56 4.31 17.89
CA ARG A 44 -5.90 3.23 18.64
C ARG A 44 -6.09 1.87 17.99
N VAL A 45 -7.32 1.53 17.62
CA VAL A 45 -7.64 0.26 16.94
C VAL A 45 -6.97 0.18 15.57
N TRP A 46 -6.92 1.29 14.82
CA TRP A 46 -6.34 1.30 13.49
C TRP A 46 -4.82 1.15 13.47
N THR A 47 -4.14 1.58 14.54
CA THR A 47 -2.70 1.38 14.73
C THR A 47 -2.35 0.07 15.42
N ASP A 48 -3.35 -0.65 15.95
CA ASP A 48 -3.13 -1.88 16.69
C ASP A 48 -2.66 -3.01 15.76
N GLU A 49 -1.48 -3.58 16.06
CA GLU A 49 -0.87 -4.61 15.23
C GLU A 49 -1.74 -5.87 15.13
N TRP A 50 -2.40 -6.25 16.22
CA TRP A 50 -3.31 -7.40 16.22
C TRP A 50 -4.49 -7.15 15.29
N TYR A 51 -5.14 -5.99 15.38
CA TYR A 51 -6.27 -5.65 14.52
C TYR A 51 -5.87 -5.59 13.03
N VAL A 52 -4.75 -4.93 12.72
CA VAL A 52 -4.21 -4.89 11.35
C VAL A 52 -3.90 -6.30 10.86
N ALA A 53 -3.34 -7.17 11.70
CA ALA A 53 -3.09 -8.56 11.35
C ALA A 53 -4.39 -9.31 11.05
N GLN A 54 -5.42 -9.18 11.90
CA GLN A 54 -6.73 -9.80 11.72
C GLN A 54 -7.41 -9.37 10.42
N MET A 55 -7.47 -8.05 10.17
CA MET A 55 -8.09 -7.50 8.95
C MET A 55 -7.40 -7.98 7.67
N ASN A 56 -6.10 -8.28 7.75
CA ASN A 56 -5.34 -8.78 6.63
C ASN A 56 -5.36 -10.31 6.49
N LYS A 57 -5.87 -11.10 7.46
CA LYS A 57 -5.84 -12.57 7.42
C LYS A 57 -6.51 -13.19 6.21
N THR A 58 -7.52 -12.54 5.65
CA THR A 58 -8.25 -13.01 4.46
C THR A 58 -7.42 -12.97 3.18
N PHE A 59 -6.30 -12.24 3.16
CA PHE A 59 -5.40 -12.20 2.03
C PHE A 59 -4.34 -13.31 2.10
N LYS A 60 -4.00 -13.88 0.94
CA LYS A 60 -2.87 -14.83 0.80
C LYS A 60 -1.57 -14.22 1.38
N PRO A 61 -0.69 -15.01 2.01
CA PRO A 61 0.55 -14.52 2.64
C PRO A 61 1.39 -13.59 1.77
N ASP A 62 1.58 -13.92 0.49
CA ASP A 62 2.31 -13.07 -0.47
C ASP A 62 1.66 -11.70 -0.66
N LYS A 63 0.33 -11.65 -0.72
CA LYS A 63 -0.40 -10.40 -0.89
C LYS A 63 -0.31 -9.53 0.37
N ARG A 64 -0.38 -10.15 1.56
CA ARG A 64 -0.17 -9.46 2.85
C ARG A 64 1.23 -8.85 2.92
N ALA A 65 2.24 -9.64 2.60
CA ALA A 65 3.62 -9.16 2.59
C ALA A 65 3.75 -7.94 1.66
N VAL A 66 3.21 -8.00 0.43
CA VAL A 66 3.26 -6.85 -0.51
C VAL A 66 2.59 -5.61 0.10
N MET A 67 1.44 -5.77 0.75
CA MET A 67 0.72 -4.64 1.34
C MET A 67 1.48 -4.01 2.51
N LEU A 68 2.20 -4.82 3.30
CA LEU A 68 3.01 -4.34 4.41
C LEU A 68 4.30 -3.66 3.93
N ALA A 69 5.00 -4.25 2.95
CA ALA A 69 6.23 -3.68 2.39
C ALA A 69 5.99 -2.42 1.54
N PHE A 70 4.83 -2.35 0.88
CA PHE A 70 4.50 -1.27 -0.06
C PHE A 70 3.12 -0.69 0.26
N PRO A 71 2.95 -0.03 1.41
CA PRO A 71 1.64 0.49 1.85
C PRO A 71 1.06 1.52 0.87
N ASN A 72 1.93 2.26 0.18
CA ASN A 72 1.54 3.27 -0.81
C ASN A 72 1.19 2.68 -2.19
N PHE A 73 1.38 1.38 -2.43
CA PHE A 73 1.08 0.78 -3.73
C PHE A 73 -0.40 0.42 -3.80
N GLY A 74 -1.10 1.03 -4.76
CA GLY A 74 -2.48 0.69 -5.11
C GLY A 74 -2.62 -0.64 -5.86
N LYS A 75 -3.83 -0.90 -6.36
CA LYS A 75 -4.14 -2.16 -7.07
C LYS A 75 -3.26 -2.35 -8.32
N ILE A 76 -3.05 -1.29 -9.10
CA ILE A 76 -2.29 -1.34 -10.36
C ILE A 76 -0.79 -1.52 -10.05
N GLU A 77 -0.23 -0.76 -9.11
CA GLU A 77 1.17 -0.88 -8.71
C GLU A 77 1.50 -2.27 -8.18
N ARG A 78 0.62 -2.86 -7.36
CA ARG A 78 0.79 -4.24 -6.88
C ARG A 78 0.72 -5.28 -8.02
N TYR A 79 -0.13 -5.04 -9.03
CA TYR A 79 -0.18 -5.89 -10.23
C TYR A 79 1.14 -5.79 -11.04
N ILE A 80 1.65 -4.58 -11.24
CA ILE A 80 2.93 -4.34 -11.93
C ILE A 80 4.07 -5.03 -11.17
N LEU A 81 4.15 -4.82 -9.86
CA LEU A 81 5.17 -5.41 -8.99
C LEU A 81 5.16 -6.93 -9.10
N SER A 82 3.99 -7.56 -9.02
CA SER A 82 3.87 -9.02 -9.12
C SER A 82 4.34 -9.55 -10.47
N ASN A 83 4.09 -8.84 -11.57
CA ASN A 83 4.55 -9.28 -12.89
C ASN A 83 6.09 -9.25 -12.99
N TYR A 84 6.75 -8.23 -12.45
CA TYR A 84 8.21 -8.13 -12.48
C TYR A 84 8.90 -9.11 -11.53
N LEU A 85 8.33 -9.33 -10.34
CA LEU A 85 8.87 -10.29 -9.37
C LEU A 85 8.76 -11.74 -9.87
N ASN A 86 7.74 -12.05 -10.68
CA ASN A 86 7.49 -13.38 -11.21
C ASN A 86 8.18 -13.65 -12.56
N LEU A 87 9.07 -12.76 -13.04
CA LEU A 87 9.83 -13.01 -14.25
C LEU A 87 10.81 -14.18 -14.04
N LYS A 88 10.81 -15.13 -14.98
CA LYS A 88 11.82 -16.19 -15.01
C LYS A 88 13.23 -15.58 -15.08
N PRO A 89 14.26 -16.26 -14.56
CA PRO A 89 15.65 -15.85 -14.75
C PRO A 89 15.96 -15.55 -16.23
N GLY A 90 16.72 -14.49 -16.50
CA GLY A 90 17.06 -14.07 -17.86
C GLY A 90 15.95 -13.33 -18.63
N MET A 91 14.69 -13.45 -18.23
CA MET A 91 13.60 -12.74 -18.90
C MET A 91 13.57 -11.24 -18.55
N LYS A 92 13.29 -10.41 -19.56
CA LYS A 92 13.06 -8.98 -19.43
C LYS A 92 11.63 -8.65 -19.84
N LEU A 93 10.99 -7.74 -19.12
CA LEU A 93 9.68 -7.18 -19.47
C LEU A 93 9.84 -5.68 -19.68
N ARG A 94 9.47 -5.17 -20.85
CA ARG A 94 9.60 -3.73 -21.13
C ARG A 94 8.43 -2.99 -20.50
N ALA A 95 8.65 -1.72 -20.14
CA ALA A 95 7.61 -0.88 -19.56
C ALA A 95 6.40 -0.69 -20.51
N ARG A 96 6.67 -0.66 -21.83
CA ARG A 96 5.63 -0.58 -22.87
C ARG A 96 4.72 -1.82 -22.89
N ASP A 97 5.30 -3.00 -22.76
CA ASP A 97 4.55 -4.26 -22.70
C ASP A 97 3.69 -4.29 -21.43
N MET A 98 4.24 -3.80 -20.31
CA MET A 98 3.51 -3.64 -19.07
C MET A 98 2.34 -2.64 -19.21
N ALA A 99 2.56 -1.50 -19.86
CA ALA A 99 1.51 -0.52 -20.14
C ALA A 99 0.37 -1.15 -20.94
N THR A 100 0.71 -1.97 -21.95
CA THR A 100 -0.26 -2.72 -22.75
C THR A 100 -1.07 -3.70 -21.89
N ARG A 101 -0.41 -4.47 -21.01
CA ARG A 101 -1.09 -5.39 -20.07
C ARG A 101 -2.01 -4.64 -19.10
N ILE A 102 -1.58 -3.49 -18.58
CA ILE A 102 -2.41 -2.67 -17.70
C ILE A 102 -3.65 -2.19 -18.44
N ARG A 103 -3.50 -1.67 -19.66
CA ARG A 103 -4.63 -1.24 -20.50
C ARG A 103 -5.61 -2.39 -20.76
N GLN A 104 -5.12 -3.58 -21.06
CA GLN A 104 -5.97 -4.74 -21.31
C GLN A 104 -6.73 -5.21 -20.05
N HIS A 105 -6.06 -5.26 -18.90
CA HIS A 105 -6.59 -5.81 -17.65
C HIS A 105 -7.45 -4.82 -16.86
N PHE A 106 -7.06 -3.54 -16.82
CA PHE A 106 -7.74 -2.50 -16.04
C PHE A 106 -8.56 -1.53 -16.90
N LYS A 107 -8.47 -1.61 -18.23
CA LYS A 107 -9.14 -0.69 -19.17
C LYS A 107 -8.78 0.78 -18.96
N ILE A 108 -7.55 1.04 -18.48
CA ILE A 108 -7.04 2.38 -18.13
C ILE A 108 -5.65 2.59 -18.74
N GLU A 109 -5.38 3.80 -19.20
CA GLU A 109 -4.02 4.23 -19.54
C GLU A 109 -3.25 4.60 -18.28
N TYR A 110 -2.05 4.04 -18.13
CA TYR A 110 -1.26 4.19 -16.92
C TYR A 110 0.08 4.87 -17.21
N PRO A 111 0.47 5.91 -16.44
CA PRO A 111 1.67 6.68 -16.75
C PRO A 111 2.94 5.83 -16.72
N HIS A 112 3.76 5.94 -17.77
CA HIS A 112 4.99 5.15 -17.92
C HIS A 112 5.98 5.36 -16.77
N PHE A 113 6.13 6.59 -16.28
CA PHE A 113 7.05 6.88 -15.17
C PHE A 113 6.69 6.09 -13.89
N LYS A 114 5.39 5.87 -13.61
CA LYS A 114 4.94 5.04 -12.48
C LYS A 114 5.30 3.58 -12.70
N ILE A 115 5.19 3.07 -13.92
CA ILE A 115 5.62 1.71 -14.27
C ILE A 115 7.13 1.55 -14.03
N HIS A 116 7.93 2.52 -14.47
CA HIS A 116 9.38 2.53 -14.26
C HIS A 116 9.75 2.52 -12.77
N ARG A 117 9.07 3.33 -11.96
CA ARG A 117 9.25 3.37 -10.50
C ARG A 117 9.00 2.01 -9.85
N VAL A 118 7.88 1.35 -10.18
CA VAL A 118 7.56 0.03 -9.63
C VAL A 118 8.54 -1.04 -10.15
N ARG A 119 8.97 -0.95 -11.41
CA ARG A 119 9.99 -1.85 -11.98
C ARG A 119 11.30 -1.76 -11.20
N GLN A 120 11.73 -0.54 -10.86
CA GLN A 120 12.96 -0.34 -10.09
C GLN A 120 12.87 -1.00 -8.71
N ALA A 121 11.77 -0.82 -7.99
CA ALA A 121 11.52 -1.49 -6.72
C ALA A 121 11.58 -3.03 -6.87
N ALA A 122 10.94 -3.57 -7.91
CA ALA A 122 10.96 -5.01 -8.18
C ALA A 122 12.37 -5.55 -8.46
N TYR A 123 13.19 -4.81 -9.21
CA TYR A 123 14.56 -5.21 -9.53
C TYR A 123 15.51 -5.07 -8.36
N ASN A 124 15.34 -4.05 -7.53
CA ASN A 124 16.09 -3.92 -6.28
C ASN A 124 15.81 -5.14 -5.41
N LEU A 125 14.53 -5.50 -5.17
CA LEU A 125 14.18 -6.72 -4.45
C LEU A 125 14.88 -7.96 -5.04
N ARG A 126 14.73 -8.21 -6.35
CA ARG A 126 15.34 -9.39 -7.00
C ARG A 126 16.86 -9.47 -6.86
N ARG A 127 17.57 -8.35 -6.72
CA ARG A 127 19.03 -8.32 -6.51
C ARG A 127 19.42 -8.84 -5.13
N TYR A 128 18.62 -8.58 -4.10
CA TYR A 128 18.87 -9.06 -2.74
C TYR A 128 18.60 -10.56 -2.56
N SER A 129 17.89 -11.24 -3.48
CA SER A 129 17.58 -12.69 -3.39
C SER A 129 18.46 -13.62 -4.22
N ARG A 130 19.75 -13.37 -4.37
CA ARG A 130 20.63 -14.22 -5.21
C ARG A 130 20.77 -15.68 -4.73
N SER A 131 20.11 -16.11 -3.65
CA SER A 131 20.19 -17.45 -3.05
C SER A 131 18.93 -18.35 -3.17
N GLY A 132 17.97 -18.03 -4.04
CA GLY A 132 16.94 -19.00 -4.47
C GLY A 132 15.54 -18.83 -3.86
N SER A 133 14.56 -18.91 -4.77
CA SER A 133 13.09 -18.85 -4.65
C SER A 133 12.52 -18.22 -3.38
N ARG A 134 11.89 -17.04 -3.46
CA ARG A 134 11.12 -16.46 -2.33
C ARG A 134 10.45 -15.11 -2.64
N LYS A 135 9.33 -15.06 -3.36
CA LYS A 135 8.54 -13.80 -3.45
C LYS A 135 8.16 -13.31 -2.04
N HIS A 136 7.71 -14.21 -1.18
CA HIS A 136 7.38 -13.90 0.21
C HIS A 136 8.58 -13.35 0.98
N THR A 137 9.73 -14.03 0.97
CA THR A 137 10.88 -13.56 1.76
C THR A 137 11.59 -12.38 1.15
N LEU A 138 11.54 -12.18 -0.17
CA LEU A 138 11.94 -10.90 -0.75
C LEU A 138 11.16 -9.74 -0.14
N ILE A 139 9.86 -9.95 0.01
CA ILE A 139 9.00 -8.95 0.59
C ILE A 139 9.21 -8.85 2.12
N GLN A 140 9.44 -9.96 2.82
CA GLN A 140 9.81 -9.94 4.25
C GLN A 140 11.14 -9.22 4.48
N LEU A 141 12.14 -9.40 3.62
CA LEU A 141 13.40 -8.66 3.66
C LEU A 141 13.15 -7.17 3.48
N ALA A 142 12.29 -6.78 2.52
CA ALA A 142 11.90 -5.38 2.36
C ALA A 142 11.18 -4.78 3.58
N ILE A 143 10.40 -5.60 4.31
CA ILE A 143 9.77 -5.20 5.57
C ILE A 143 10.82 -5.02 6.68
N LEU A 144 11.78 -5.94 6.79
CA LEU A 144 12.85 -5.91 7.80
C LEU A 144 13.88 -4.79 7.56
N GLU A 145 14.17 -4.45 6.31
CA GLU A 145 15.15 -3.43 5.94
C GLU A 145 14.64 -1.97 6.06
N GLY A 146 13.41 -1.74 6.55
CA GLY A 146 12.98 -0.40 6.98
C GLY A 146 13.00 0.68 5.89
N ASN A 147 12.54 0.39 4.67
CA ASN A 147 12.50 1.36 3.57
C ASN A 147 11.38 2.41 3.72
N HIS A 148 11.55 3.32 4.68
CA HIS A 148 10.77 4.55 4.79
C HIS A 148 11.52 5.80 4.30
N SER A 149 12.84 5.75 4.11
CA SER A 149 13.65 6.95 3.81
C SER A 149 14.41 6.94 2.47
N ASN A 150 14.89 5.81 1.96
CA ASN A 150 15.89 5.83 0.86
C ASN A 150 15.37 5.52 -0.55
N PHE A 151 14.06 5.32 -0.74
CA PHE A 151 13.48 4.98 -2.05
C PHE A 151 12.69 6.11 -2.71
N TRP A 152 12.48 7.23 -2.00
CA TRP A 152 11.53 8.27 -2.40
C TRP A 152 12.11 9.68 -2.48
N GLU A 153 13.43 9.84 -2.37
CA GLU A 153 14.15 11.03 -2.85
C GLU A 153 14.53 10.88 -4.33
#